data_AF-A0A7K4AFV3-F1
#
_entry.id   AF-A0A7K4AFV3-F1
#
_cell.length_a   1.000
_cell.length_b   1.000
_cell.length_c   1.000
_cell.angle_alpha   90.00
_cell.angle_beta   90.00
_cell.angle_gamma   90.00
#
_symmetry.space_group_name_H-M   'P 1'
#
loop_
_entity.id
_entity.type
_entity.pdbx_description
1 polymer ?
#
loop_
_entity_poly.entity_id
_entity_poly.type
_entity_poly.pdbx_seq_one_letter_code
_entity_poly.pdbx_strand_id
1 'polypeptide(L)'
;FANVNNVLTWFPGIGWIEGIFSFHTNSMIALFLSTFTFALVALLLLAFRNIWRQRPVDIAVLSWSLIMLVMVLAQNRFAYYYGVNVAVLTAFLVVYILQKLGIEDMDLDIDNLKDPSRLVRSNLKTIGAAIFIFALIILPSMSWSTVYARGASGPESDWLTSTAWLRDNTPSPGMELYEKYQYPASGKYEYPDSAYGIMSWWDYGHLIEVVGHRIPNANPFQQGIGSVTQNRPGSSPFFLAENESQAEKVLAELDQNRSRYMNTKYVMVDQQMATGKFHAMAAWSGISNSNYLGGFLQEQGGEYGQFQIWREPYFKSMTARMFFFDGSEMAGNQGIGLSYKGVEMEEGVIVPVLTEAPKISSNFTELEEFVRTSKEKGYMAEIGSTSPAVSPVPLEALQHFRLVHESETPVTSSGQKWVKTFENVPGAVVKGSAQAGTPVMASIDIQTNQNRMFEYRQSNVSNSDGQFVLVLPYSTEGPISGGTQFDTKAVGNYTLYVGDVVYGLRVPEEYVLAGASINI
;
A
#
# COMPACT_ATOMS: atom_id res chain seq x y z
N PHE A 1 7.69 13.37 5.96
CA PHE A 1 7.34 12.63 4.73
C PHE A 1 6.21 13.34 4.02
N ALA A 2 6.55 14.15 3.00
CA ALA A 2 5.72 14.58 1.88
C ALA A 2 6.58 15.58 1.11
N ASN A 3 7.40 15.11 0.16
CA ASN A 3 7.71 15.99 -0.96
C ASN A 3 6.38 16.16 -1.67
N VAL A 4 5.70 17.27 -1.38
CA VAL A 4 4.47 17.63 -2.07
C VAL A 4 4.89 17.91 -3.51
N ASN A 5 4.81 16.87 -4.34
CA ASN A 5 4.91 16.97 -5.79
C ASN A 5 3.68 17.77 -6.26
N ASN A 6 3.75 19.09 -6.13
CA ASN A 6 2.75 20.02 -6.64
C ASN A 6 3.07 20.29 -8.11
N VAL A 7 2.06 20.55 -8.93
CA VAL A 7 2.13 20.98 -10.34
C VAL A 7 3.36 21.81 -10.70
N LEU A 8 3.75 22.74 -9.82
CA LEU A 8 4.91 23.61 -9.97
C LEU A 8 6.25 22.85 -10.16
N THR A 9 6.35 21.62 -9.68
CA THR A 9 7.55 20.76 -9.76
C THR A 9 7.43 19.62 -10.78
N TRP A 10 6.30 19.50 -11.48
CA TRP A 10 6.08 18.45 -12.51
C TRP A 10 6.59 18.81 -13.90
N PHE A 11 7.08 20.04 -14.08
CA PHE A 11 7.55 20.52 -15.37
C PHE A 11 9.07 20.71 -15.39
N PRO A 12 9.76 20.31 -16.47
CA PRO A 12 11.21 20.41 -16.54
C PRO A 12 11.69 21.85 -16.41
N GLY A 13 12.84 22.00 -15.73
CA GLY A 13 13.61 23.24 -15.61
C GLY A 13 15.08 22.93 -15.32
N ILE A 14 15.94 23.95 -15.34
CA ILE A 14 17.42 23.80 -15.21
C ILE A 14 17.85 23.12 -13.89
N GLY A 15 16.95 23.01 -12.92
CA GLY A 15 17.21 22.41 -11.62
C GLY A 15 17.63 20.95 -11.63
N TRP A 16 17.53 20.21 -12.74
CA TRP A 16 17.96 18.81 -12.77
C TRP A 16 18.42 18.36 -14.17
N ILE A 17 19.73 18.11 -14.33
CA ILE A 17 20.35 17.53 -15.53
C ILE A 17 21.23 16.36 -15.08
N GLU A 18 20.79 15.15 -15.39
CA GLU A 18 21.51 13.91 -15.05
C GLU A 18 22.96 13.95 -15.55
N GLY A 19 23.93 13.76 -14.64
CA GLY A 19 25.37 13.69 -14.97
C GLY A 19 26.10 15.02 -15.19
N ILE A 20 25.43 16.18 -15.08
CA ILE A 20 26.07 17.51 -15.26
C ILE A 20 25.87 18.43 -14.04
N PHE A 21 24.64 18.53 -13.50
CA PHE A 21 24.35 19.34 -12.31
C PHE A 21 23.38 18.62 -11.37
N SER A 22 23.75 18.50 -10.10
CA SER A 22 22.91 17.97 -9.02
C SER A 22 22.36 19.12 -8.16
N PHE A 23 21.43 19.91 -8.69
CA PHE A 23 20.68 20.84 -7.84
C PHE A 23 19.41 20.15 -7.34
N HIS A 24 19.19 20.15 -6.03
CA HIS A 24 17.92 19.68 -5.49
C HIS A 24 16.80 20.64 -5.90
N THR A 25 15.64 20.08 -6.25
CA THR A 25 14.44 20.66 -6.86
C THR A 25 13.73 21.77 -6.06
N ASN A 26 14.40 22.36 -5.06
CA ASN A 26 13.85 23.43 -4.20
C ASN A 26 14.53 24.79 -4.40
N SER A 27 15.38 24.98 -5.42
CA SER A 27 15.95 26.31 -5.69
C SER A 27 14.95 27.17 -6.49
N MET A 28 14.72 28.40 -6.04
CA MET A 28 13.88 29.39 -6.75
C MET A 28 14.27 29.53 -8.24
N ILE A 29 15.56 29.37 -8.54
CA ILE A 29 16.12 29.42 -9.89
C ILE A 29 15.55 28.31 -10.78
N ALA A 30 15.45 27.08 -10.26
CA ALA A 30 14.87 25.95 -10.99
C ALA A 30 13.39 26.19 -11.35
N LEU A 31 12.64 26.80 -10.43
CA LEU A 31 11.23 27.15 -10.65
C LEU A 31 11.08 28.26 -11.70
N PHE A 32 11.89 29.33 -11.62
CA PHE A 32 11.85 30.43 -12.58
C PHE A 32 12.25 30.03 -14.00
N LEU A 33 13.13 29.05 -14.12
CA LEU A 33 13.63 28.54 -15.41
C LEU A 33 12.98 27.22 -15.81
N SER A 34 11.73 27.01 -15.38
CA SER A 34 10.90 25.88 -15.79
C SER A 34 10.02 26.23 -16.99
N THR A 35 9.70 25.22 -17.78
CA THR A 35 8.74 25.34 -18.89
C THR A 35 7.35 25.74 -18.39
N PHE A 36 6.97 25.39 -17.15
CA PHE A 36 5.76 25.88 -16.52
C PHE A 36 5.75 27.41 -16.37
N THR A 37 6.83 27.98 -15.81
CA THR A 37 6.95 29.43 -15.66
C THR A 37 7.00 30.14 -17.02
N PHE A 38 7.70 29.56 -18.00
CA PHE A 38 7.69 30.09 -19.38
C PHE A 38 6.28 30.11 -19.97
N ALA A 39 5.50 29.04 -19.77
CA ALA A 39 4.12 28.99 -20.21
C ALA A 39 3.24 30.05 -19.51
N LEU A 40 3.45 30.32 -18.21
CA LEU A 40 2.73 31.40 -17.51
C LEU A 40 3.07 32.79 -18.07
N VAL A 41 4.35 33.07 -18.33
CA VAL A 41 4.79 34.33 -18.96
C VAL A 41 4.18 34.46 -20.35
N ALA A 42 4.21 33.40 -21.14
CA ALA A 42 3.58 33.35 -22.46
C ALA A 42 2.08 33.65 -22.40
N LEU A 43 1.38 33.07 -21.42
CA LEU A 43 -0.05 33.27 -21.21
C LEU A 43 -0.36 34.74 -20.89
N LEU A 44 0.43 35.37 -20.01
CA LEU A 44 0.30 36.80 -19.69
C LEU A 44 0.57 37.69 -20.92
N LEU A 45 1.60 37.36 -21.71
CA LEU A 45 1.91 38.08 -22.95
C LEU A 45 0.78 37.94 -23.98
N LEU A 46 0.23 36.74 -24.14
CA LEU A 46 -0.88 36.49 -25.06
C LEU A 46 -2.14 37.21 -24.59
N ALA A 47 -2.42 37.24 -23.29
CA ALA A 47 -3.52 38.00 -22.70
C ALA A 47 -3.35 39.51 -22.95
N PHE A 48 -2.16 40.05 -22.68
CA PHE A 48 -1.84 41.45 -22.95
C PHE A 48 -2.00 41.78 -24.44
N ARG A 49 -1.46 40.93 -25.34
CA ARG A 49 -1.63 41.10 -26.79
C ARG A 49 -3.10 41.14 -27.20
N ASN A 50 -3.92 40.27 -26.61
CA ASN A 50 -5.33 40.15 -26.91
C ASN A 50 -6.16 41.36 -26.43
N ILE A 51 -5.75 42.05 -25.36
CA ILE A 51 -6.36 43.32 -24.91
C ILE A 51 -6.25 44.39 -26.01
N TRP A 52 -5.11 44.46 -26.71
CA TRP A 52 -4.86 45.46 -27.75
C TRP A 52 -5.29 45.03 -29.14
N ARG A 53 -5.25 43.72 -29.43
CA ARG A 53 -5.60 43.14 -30.74
C ARG A 53 -6.30 41.80 -30.54
N GLN A 54 -7.62 41.82 -30.63
CA GLN A 54 -8.43 40.61 -30.50
C GLN A 54 -8.31 39.74 -31.75
N ARG A 55 -7.62 38.61 -31.62
CA ARG A 55 -7.53 37.58 -32.66
C ARG A 55 -8.28 36.33 -32.18
N PRO A 56 -9.19 35.75 -32.97
CA PRO A 56 -9.93 34.56 -32.55
C PRO A 56 -9.03 33.40 -32.09
N VAL A 57 -7.89 33.22 -32.77
CA VAL A 57 -6.90 32.17 -32.41
C VAL A 57 -6.27 32.43 -31.04
N ASP A 58 -5.93 33.69 -30.72
CA ASP A 58 -5.33 34.05 -29.44
C ASP A 58 -6.32 33.80 -28.31
N ILE A 59 -7.59 34.15 -28.52
CA ILE A 59 -8.68 33.89 -27.58
C ILE A 59 -8.84 32.39 -27.35
N ALA A 60 -8.85 31.58 -28.41
CA ALA A 60 -8.99 30.13 -28.29
C ALA A 60 -7.85 29.50 -27.47
N VAL A 61 -6.59 29.86 -27.76
CA VAL A 61 -5.42 29.34 -27.04
C VAL A 61 -5.41 29.83 -25.58
N LEU A 62 -5.78 31.08 -25.34
CA LEU A 62 -5.91 31.65 -23.99
C LEU A 62 -6.97 30.91 -23.18
N SER A 63 -8.18 30.76 -23.71
CA SER A 63 -9.28 30.09 -23.04
C SER A 63 -8.95 28.62 -22.74
N TRP A 64 -8.45 27.88 -23.73
CA TRP A 64 -8.04 26.49 -23.54
C TRP A 64 -6.95 26.36 -22.48
N SER A 65 -5.91 27.21 -22.53
CA SER A 65 -4.80 27.16 -21.56
C SER A 65 -5.19 27.58 -20.16
N LEU A 66 -6.06 28.58 -20.01
CA LEU A 66 -6.55 28.99 -18.70
C LEU A 66 -7.41 27.91 -18.05
N ILE A 67 -8.30 27.27 -18.81
CA ILE A 67 -9.12 26.15 -18.31
C ILE A 67 -8.22 25.01 -17.85
N MET A 68 -7.24 24.61 -18.67
CA MET A 68 -6.31 23.53 -18.34
C MET A 68 -5.42 23.88 -17.13
N LEU A 69 -4.97 25.14 -17.03
CA LEU A 69 -4.22 25.63 -15.87
C LEU A 69 -5.04 25.54 -14.58
N VAL A 70 -6.31 25.97 -14.60
CA VAL A 70 -7.21 25.85 -13.45
C VAL A 70 -7.40 24.38 -13.06
N MET A 71 -7.61 23.49 -14.04
CA MET A 71 -7.79 22.07 -13.77
C MET A 71 -6.55 21.43 -13.14
N VAL A 72 -5.35 21.71 -13.65
CA VAL A 72 -4.13 21.13 -13.08
C VAL A 72 -3.83 21.68 -11.68
N LEU A 73 -4.05 22.98 -11.44
CA LEU A 73 -3.91 23.58 -10.10
C LEU A 73 -4.91 22.99 -9.10
N ALA A 74 -6.09 22.57 -9.55
CA ALA A 74 -7.08 21.90 -8.72
C ALA A 74 -6.70 20.44 -8.42
N GLN A 75 -6.21 19.69 -9.44
CA GLN A 75 -5.84 18.28 -9.27
C GLN A 75 -4.68 17.86 -10.18
N ASN A 76 -3.67 17.21 -9.59
CA ASN A 76 -2.50 16.67 -10.29
C ASN A 76 -2.84 15.74 -11.47
N ARG A 77 -3.98 15.04 -11.44
CA ARG A 77 -4.38 14.10 -12.51
C ARG A 77 -4.59 14.76 -13.87
N PHE A 78 -4.75 16.08 -13.94
CA PHE A 78 -4.90 16.81 -15.20
C PHE A 78 -3.58 17.31 -15.78
N ALA A 79 -2.44 17.02 -15.13
CA ALA A 79 -1.12 17.52 -15.56
C ALA A 79 -0.75 17.11 -16.98
N TYR A 80 -1.12 15.89 -17.41
CA TYR A 80 -0.82 15.42 -18.76
C TYR A 80 -1.55 16.21 -19.86
N TYR A 81 -2.74 16.76 -19.58
CA TYR A 81 -3.41 17.66 -20.54
C TYR A 81 -2.68 19.00 -20.63
N TYR A 82 -2.34 19.59 -19.47
CA TYR A 82 -1.66 20.88 -19.42
C TYR A 82 -0.24 20.82 -20.01
N GLY A 83 0.39 19.64 -20.05
CA GLY A 83 1.67 19.43 -20.74
C GLY A 83 1.67 19.91 -22.20
N VAL A 84 0.55 19.71 -22.92
CA VAL A 84 0.42 20.17 -24.31
C VAL A 84 0.38 21.71 -24.37
N ASN A 85 -0.39 22.33 -23.47
CA ASN A 85 -0.46 23.79 -23.36
C ASN A 85 0.91 24.39 -23.04
N VAL A 86 1.66 23.79 -22.10
CA VAL A 86 2.99 24.24 -21.70
C VAL A 86 3.95 24.21 -22.89
N ALA A 87 3.94 23.14 -23.69
CA ALA A 87 4.78 23.04 -24.88
C ALA A 87 4.46 24.14 -25.91
N VAL A 88 3.17 24.35 -26.23
CA VAL A 88 2.73 25.36 -27.20
C VAL A 88 3.04 26.78 -26.72
N LEU A 89 2.74 27.10 -25.47
CA LEU A 89 2.97 28.42 -24.88
C LEU A 89 4.46 28.73 -24.75
N THR A 90 5.28 27.74 -24.38
CA THR A 90 6.74 27.90 -24.34
C THR A 90 7.29 28.16 -25.74
N ALA A 91 6.85 27.42 -26.75
CA ALA A 91 7.24 27.65 -28.15
C ALA A 91 6.82 29.06 -28.63
N PHE A 92 5.60 29.49 -28.30
CA PHE A 92 5.13 30.84 -28.59
C PHE A 92 6.04 31.92 -27.96
N LEU A 93 6.42 31.76 -26.69
CA LEU A 93 7.30 32.69 -26.00
C LEU A 93 8.68 32.77 -26.67
N VAL A 94 9.26 31.62 -27.02
CA VAL A 94 10.55 31.55 -27.72
C VAL A 94 10.47 32.32 -29.03
N VAL A 95 9.49 32.01 -29.89
CA VAL A 95 9.32 32.69 -31.18
C VAL A 95 9.10 34.19 -31.00
N TYR A 96 8.30 34.60 -30.02
CA TYR A 96 8.08 36.01 -29.71
C TYR A 96 9.38 36.74 -29.33
N ILE A 97 10.23 36.12 -28.51
CA ILE A 97 11.53 36.68 -28.11
C ILE A 97 12.48 36.76 -29.33
N LEU A 98 12.58 35.70 -30.14
CA LEU A 98 13.43 35.68 -31.34
C LEU A 98 13.07 36.82 -32.30
N GLN A 99 11.78 37.00 -32.58
CA GLN A 99 11.29 38.10 -33.42
C GLN A 99 11.65 39.47 -32.84
N LYS A 100 11.58 39.64 -31.51
CA LYS A 100 12.00 40.88 -30.84
C LYS A 100 13.50 41.14 -30.89
N LEU A 101 14.32 40.10 -31.01
CA LEU A 101 15.77 40.20 -31.19
C LEU A 101 16.19 40.37 -32.67
N GLY A 102 15.22 40.43 -33.58
CA GLY A 102 15.44 40.56 -35.02
C GLY A 102 15.92 39.27 -35.69
N ILE A 103 15.57 38.12 -35.12
CA ILE A 103 15.79 36.79 -35.69
C ILE A 103 14.45 36.34 -36.26
N GLU A 104 14.26 36.56 -37.57
CA GLU A 104 13.02 36.20 -38.27
C GLU A 104 13.01 34.75 -38.72
N ASP A 105 14.19 34.22 -39.06
CA ASP A 105 14.42 32.82 -39.43
C ASP A 105 15.64 32.27 -38.68
N MET A 106 15.64 30.96 -38.42
CA MET A 106 16.78 30.24 -37.86
C MET A 106 17.63 29.54 -38.92
N ASP A 107 17.31 29.72 -40.20
CA ASP A 107 18.16 29.28 -41.29
C ASP A 107 19.55 29.94 -41.23
N LEU A 108 20.59 29.13 -41.42
CA LEU A 108 21.96 29.62 -41.48
C LEU A 108 22.23 30.24 -42.84
N ASP A 109 22.78 31.45 -42.85
CA ASP A 109 23.32 32.05 -44.06
C ASP A 109 24.58 31.26 -44.48
N ILE A 110 24.41 30.41 -45.49
CA ILE A 110 25.40 29.48 -46.04
C ILE A 110 26.13 30.02 -47.28
N ASP A 111 25.93 31.29 -47.65
CA ASP A 111 26.58 31.89 -48.83
C ASP A 111 28.11 31.99 -48.66
N ASN A 112 28.63 31.86 -47.44
CA ASN A 112 30.04 32.01 -47.09
C ASN A 112 30.72 30.75 -46.51
N LEU A 113 30.39 29.55 -47.04
CA LEU A 113 30.97 28.27 -46.60
C LEU A 113 32.50 28.17 -46.65
N LYS A 114 33.19 29.06 -47.38
CA LYS A 114 34.65 29.03 -47.57
C LYS A 114 35.45 29.73 -46.45
N ASP A 115 34.82 30.54 -45.61
CA ASP A 115 35.47 31.24 -44.48
C ASP A 115 34.69 30.99 -43.17
N PRO A 116 35.16 30.06 -42.32
CA PRO A 116 34.49 29.72 -41.06
C PRO A 116 34.29 30.92 -40.13
N SER A 117 35.20 31.90 -40.15
CA SER A 117 35.15 33.05 -39.23
C SER A 117 34.04 34.04 -39.61
N ARG A 118 33.81 34.24 -40.91
CA ARG A 118 32.74 35.09 -41.44
C ARG A 118 31.38 34.42 -41.35
N LEU A 119 31.32 33.10 -41.51
CA LEU A 119 30.11 32.31 -41.33
C LEU A 119 29.59 32.40 -39.89
N VAL A 120 30.46 32.27 -38.89
CA VAL A 120 30.08 32.40 -37.47
C VAL A 120 29.63 33.82 -37.15
N ARG A 121 30.30 34.84 -37.68
CA ARG A 121 29.97 36.25 -37.39
C ARG A 121 28.63 36.68 -38.00
N SER A 122 28.31 36.22 -39.20
CA SER A 122 27.01 36.46 -39.85
C SER A 122 25.87 35.76 -39.12
N ASN A 123 26.11 34.55 -38.59
CA ASN A 123 25.10 33.72 -37.93
C ASN A 123 25.11 33.80 -36.39
N LEU A 124 25.86 34.73 -35.79
CA LEU A 124 26.13 34.74 -34.34
C LEU A 124 24.84 34.81 -33.49
N LYS A 125 23.85 35.58 -33.94
CA LYS A 125 22.54 35.69 -33.25
C LYS A 125 21.76 34.37 -33.32
N THR A 126 21.72 33.73 -34.48
CA THR A 126 21.03 32.46 -34.71
C THR A 126 21.69 31.32 -33.92
N ILE A 127 23.02 31.25 -33.94
CA ILE A 127 23.80 30.28 -33.16
C ILE A 127 23.57 30.50 -31.66
N GLY A 128 23.62 31.75 -31.19
CA GLY A 128 23.36 32.09 -29.79
C GLY A 128 21.95 31.72 -29.34
N ALA A 129 20.94 32.01 -30.17
CA ALA A 129 19.55 31.63 -29.95
C ALA A 129 19.37 30.10 -29.89
N ALA A 130 19.96 29.37 -30.83
CA ALA A 130 19.90 27.90 -30.85
C ALA A 130 20.53 27.29 -29.59
N ILE A 131 21.70 27.79 -29.17
CA ILE A 131 22.36 27.36 -27.93
C ILE A 131 21.48 27.66 -26.71
N PHE A 132 20.86 28.84 -26.66
CA PHE A 132 19.98 29.23 -25.56
C PHE A 132 18.72 28.35 -25.47
N ILE A 133 18.04 28.11 -26.59
CA ILE A 133 16.87 27.21 -26.66
C ILE A 133 17.28 25.80 -26.25
N PHE A 134 18.43 25.32 -26.76
CA PHE A 134 18.94 24.02 -26.41
C PHE A 134 19.24 23.91 -24.91
N ALA A 135 19.99 24.86 -24.34
CA ALA A 135 20.42 24.82 -22.95
C ALA A 135 19.27 25.01 -21.95
N LEU A 136 18.29 25.86 -22.24
CA LEU A 136 17.23 26.21 -21.29
C LEU A 136 15.95 25.38 -21.43
N ILE A 137 15.66 24.86 -22.61
CA ILE A 137 14.37 24.22 -22.91
C ILE A 137 14.59 22.76 -23.28
N ILE A 138 15.37 22.48 -24.32
CA ILE A 138 15.50 21.13 -24.87
C ILE A 138 16.29 20.24 -23.91
N LEU A 139 17.47 20.66 -23.46
CA LEU A 139 18.36 19.85 -22.63
C LEU A 139 17.72 19.48 -21.27
N PRO A 140 17.10 20.41 -20.50
CA PRO A 140 16.43 20.03 -19.26
C PRO A 140 15.21 19.12 -19.49
N SER A 141 14.39 19.42 -20.51
CA SER A 141 13.21 18.60 -20.83
C SER A 141 13.58 17.20 -21.29
N MET A 142 14.61 17.09 -22.13
CA MET A 142 15.15 15.82 -22.60
C MET A 142 15.78 15.02 -21.45
N SER A 143 16.52 15.68 -20.55
CA SER A 143 17.10 15.01 -19.38
C SER A 143 16.02 14.38 -18.49
N TRP A 144 14.98 15.14 -18.13
CA TRP A 144 13.84 14.61 -17.38
C TRP A 144 13.14 13.47 -18.15
N SER A 145 12.82 13.70 -19.43
CA SER A 145 12.12 12.71 -20.25
C SER A 145 12.92 11.40 -20.35
N THR A 146 14.25 11.48 -20.45
CA THR A 146 15.12 10.30 -20.53
C THR A 146 15.07 9.47 -19.25
N VAL A 147 14.99 10.10 -18.08
CA VAL A 147 14.86 9.36 -16.80
C VAL A 147 13.56 8.60 -16.74
N TYR A 148 12.45 9.26 -17.05
CA TYR A 148 11.14 8.60 -17.04
C TYR A 148 11.05 7.54 -18.13
N ALA A 149 11.67 7.76 -19.30
CA ALA A 149 11.69 6.78 -20.38
C ALA A 149 12.59 5.56 -20.10
N ARG A 150 13.58 5.66 -19.19
CA ARG A 150 14.43 4.53 -18.78
C ARG A 150 13.70 3.53 -17.88
N GLY A 151 12.65 3.96 -17.19
CA GLY A 151 11.85 3.10 -16.32
C GLY A 151 10.51 2.75 -16.95
N ALA A 152 10.32 1.49 -17.32
CA ALA A 152 8.96 0.97 -17.51
C ALA A 152 8.40 0.61 -16.13
N SER A 153 7.39 1.34 -15.66
CA SER A 153 6.61 0.91 -14.51
C SER A 153 5.71 -0.26 -14.91
N GLY A 154 5.57 -1.23 -14.02
CA GLY A 154 4.74 -2.41 -14.21
C GLY A 154 4.57 -3.14 -12.88
N PRO A 155 3.71 -4.16 -12.83
CA PRO A 155 3.59 -4.99 -11.63
C PRO A 155 4.94 -5.63 -11.30
N GLU A 156 5.29 -5.56 -10.02
CA GLU A 156 6.50 -6.19 -9.48
C GLU A 156 6.44 -7.71 -9.69
N SER A 157 7.61 -8.35 -9.83
CA SER A 157 7.72 -9.78 -10.12
C SER A 157 6.98 -10.64 -9.10
N ASP A 158 7.09 -10.32 -7.81
CA ASP A 158 6.45 -11.05 -6.72
C ASP A 158 4.91 -11.06 -6.83
N TRP A 159 4.31 -9.96 -7.33
CA TRP A 159 2.88 -9.89 -7.59
C TRP A 159 2.50 -10.69 -8.84
N LEU A 160 3.32 -10.65 -9.89
CA LEU A 160 3.10 -11.43 -11.11
C LEU A 160 3.17 -12.95 -10.85
N THR A 161 4.19 -13.41 -10.12
CA THR A 161 4.35 -14.83 -9.79
C THR A 161 3.23 -15.31 -8.85
N SER A 162 2.86 -14.51 -7.85
CA SER A 162 1.80 -14.88 -6.92
C SER A 162 0.40 -14.88 -7.54
N THR A 163 0.11 -13.96 -8.46
CA THR A 163 -1.16 -13.98 -9.21
C THR A 163 -1.18 -15.10 -10.25
N ALA A 164 -0.07 -15.39 -10.93
CA ALA A 164 0.03 -16.58 -11.77
C ALA A 164 -0.18 -17.87 -10.96
N TRP A 165 0.36 -17.95 -9.74
CA TRP A 165 0.13 -19.06 -8.83
C TRP A 165 -1.36 -19.23 -8.52
N LEU A 166 -2.11 -18.14 -8.26
CA LEU A 166 -3.57 -18.20 -8.09
C LEU A 166 -4.24 -18.86 -9.29
N ARG A 167 -3.89 -18.44 -10.51
CA ARG A 167 -4.47 -18.98 -11.75
C ARG A 167 -4.31 -20.49 -11.84
N ASP A 168 -3.10 -20.97 -11.52
CA ASP A 168 -2.67 -22.34 -11.80
C ASP A 168 -2.97 -23.32 -10.65
N ASN A 169 -3.14 -22.82 -9.41
CA ASN A 169 -3.24 -23.66 -8.20
C ASN A 169 -4.54 -23.52 -7.41
N THR A 170 -5.47 -22.66 -7.84
CA THR A 170 -6.79 -22.56 -7.19
C THR A 170 -7.91 -23.07 -8.10
N PRO A 171 -9.05 -23.56 -7.58
CA PRO A 171 -10.15 -24.04 -8.41
C PRO A 171 -10.65 -22.98 -9.40
N SER A 172 -11.19 -23.36 -10.56
CA SER A 172 -11.80 -22.36 -11.45
C SER A 172 -13.03 -21.73 -10.77
N PRO A 173 -13.21 -20.39 -10.83
CA PRO A 173 -14.42 -19.74 -10.34
C PRO A 173 -15.64 -19.99 -11.24
N GLY A 174 -15.48 -20.65 -12.39
CA GLY A 174 -16.55 -20.85 -13.37
C GLY A 174 -16.94 -19.57 -14.11
N MET A 175 -16.00 -18.62 -14.21
CA MET A 175 -16.16 -17.32 -14.86
C MET A 175 -14.91 -17.06 -15.71
N GLU A 176 -14.99 -17.33 -17.01
CA GLU A 176 -13.86 -17.19 -17.93
C GLU A 176 -13.61 -15.72 -18.32
N LEU A 177 -12.34 -15.31 -18.41
CA LEU A 177 -11.95 -13.92 -18.64
C LEU A 177 -12.44 -13.36 -19.99
N TYR A 178 -12.47 -14.19 -21.04
CA TYR A 178 -12.84 -13.79 -22.39
C TYR A 178 -14.31 -14.08 -22.74
N GLU A 179 -15.09 -14.54 -21.77
CA GLU A 179 -16.52 -14.74 -21.95
C GLU A 179 -17.27 -13.40 -22.06
N LYS A 180 -18.32 -13.37 -22.88
CA LYS A 180 -19.15 -12.18 -23.06
C LYS A 180 -20.34 -12.23 -22.12
N TYR A 181 -20.16 -11.63 -20.95
CA TYR A 181 -21.23 -11.52 -19.96
C TYR A 181 -22.28 -10.49 -20.39
N GLN A 182 -23.55 -10.84 -20.21
CA GLN A 182 -24.65 -9.90 -20.43
C GLN A 182 -24.84 -9.01 -19.22
N TYR A 183 -25.00 -7.71 -19.44
CA TYR A 183 -25.31 -6.79 -18.36
C TYR A 183 -26.74 -7.07 -17.83
N PRO A 184 -26.90 -7.43 -16.55
CA PRO A 184 -28.20 -7.79 -16.00
C PRO A 184 -29.09 -6.55 -15.84
N ALA A 185 -30.37 -6.65 -16.21
CA ALA A 185 -31.33 -5.56 -16.07
C ALA A 185 -31.54 -5.12 -14.61
N SER A 186 -31.32 -6.03 -13.65
CA SER A 186 -31.36 -5.74 -12.21
C SER A 186 -30.17 -4.92 -11.71
N GLY A 187 -29.12 -4.77 -12.52
CA GLY A 187 -27.83 -4.20 -12.12
C GLY A 187 -26.98 -5.11 -11.22
N LYS A 188 -27.45 -6.33 -10.90
CA LYS A 188 -26.73 -7.32 -10.10
C LYS A 188 -26.46 -8.56 -10.93
N TYR A 189 -25.19 -8.95 -11.02
CA TYR A 189 -24.78 -10.15 -11.74
C TYR A 189 -25.03 -11.40 -10.88
N GLU A 190 -25.67 -12.42 -11.47
CA GLU A 190 -25.90 -13.70 -10.83
C GLU A 190 -24.68 -14.59 -11.04
N TYR A 191 -23.82 -14.66 -10.02
CA TYR A 191 -22.63 -15.49 -10.06
C TYR A 191 -22.98 -16.98 -9.91
N PRO A 192 -22.27 -17.88 -10.62
CA PRO A 192 -22.43 -19.32 -10.38
C PRO A 192 -21.96 -19.71 -8.97
N ASP A 193 -22.44 -20.84 -8.46
CA ASP A 193 -22.09 -21.33 -7.11
C ASP A 193 -20.58 -21.51 -6.91
N SER A 194 -19.85 -21.82 -7.99
CA SER A 194 -18.39 -21.96 -8.01
C SER A 194 -17.63 -20.65 -7.87
N ALA A 195 -18.25 -19.49 -8.12
CA ALA A 195 -17.56 -18.22 -8.16
C ALA A 195 -17.06 -17.81 -6.79
N TYR A 196 -15.84 -17.31 -6.69
CA TYR A 196 -15.34 -16.79 -5.42
C TYR A 196 -14.46 -15.57 -5.57
N GLY A 197 -14.45 -14.75 -4.52
CA GLY A 197 -13.66 -13.52 -4.47
C GLY A 197 -12.24 -13.71 -3.94
N ILE A 198 -11.33 -12.84 -4.39
CA ILE A 198 -10.00 -12.63 -3.84
C ILE A 198 -9.95 -11.27 -3.16
N MET A 199 -9.74 -11.25 -1.85
CA MET A 199 -9.62 -10.03 -1.07
C MET A 199 -8.18 -9.52 -1.12
N SER A 200 -8.02 -8.27 -1.55
CA SER A 200 -6.74 -7.55 -1.46
C SER A 200 -7.02 -6.05 -1.45
N TRP A 201 -5.96 -5.25 -1.36
CA TRP A 201 -6.11 -3.81 -1.55
C TRP A 201 -6.49 -3.49 -2.99
N TRP A 202 -7.32 -2.45 -3.17
CA TRP A 202 -7.97 -2.16 -4.46
C TRP A 202 -6.99 -1.90 -5.60
N ASP A 203 -5.78 -1.41 -5.31
CA ASP A 203 -4.68 -1.22 -6.27
C ASP A 203 -4.36 -2.48 -7.09
N TYR A 204 -4.55 -3.68 -6.53
CA TYR A 204 -4.10 -4.94 -7.12
C TYR A 204 -5.18 -5.69 -7.89
N GLY A 205 -6.43 -5.20 -7.90
CA GLY A 205 -7.56 -5.92 -8.49
C GLY A 205 -7.37 -6.29 -9.96
N HIS A 206 -6.76 -5.42 -10.77
CA HIS A 206 -6.48 -5.75 -12.17
C HIS A 206 -5.44 -6.87 -12.34
N LEU A 207 -4.48 -7.04 -11.43
CA LEU A 207 -3.53 -8.15 -11.51
C LEU A 207 -4.19 -9.47 -11.15
N ILE A 208 -5.03 -9.45 -10.11
CA ILE A 208 -5.85 -10.61 -9.72
C ILE A 208 -6.76 -11.05 -10.88
N GLU A 209 -7.39 -10.09 -11.56
CA GLU A 209 -8.28 -10.35 -12.69
C GLU A 209 -7.52 -10.81 -13.95
N VAL A 210 -6.54 -10.03 -14.41
CA VAL A 210 -5.90 -10.22 -15.72
C VAL A 210 -4.82 -11.31 -15.70
N VAL A 211 -4.04 -11.40 -14.62
CA VAL A 211 -2.97 -12.42 -14.50
C VAL A 211 -3.48 -13.64 -13.75
N GLY A 212 -4.20 -13.41 -12.64
CA GLY A 212 -4.75 -14.48 -11.82
C GLY A 212 -5.98 -15.17 -12.38
N HIS A 213 -6.70 -14.55 -13.33
CA HIS A 213 -7.99 -15.06 -13.83
C HIS A 213 -8.93 -15.40 -12.66
N ARG A 214 -8.94 -14.56 -11.61
CA ARG A 214 -9.83 -14.69 -10.45
C ARG A 214 -10.55 -13.36 -10.20
N ILE A 215 -11.60 -13.40 -9.40
CA ILE A 215 -12.52 -12.26 -9.23
C ILE A 215 -12.02 -11.42 -8.03
N PRO A 216 -11.52 -10.19 -8.22
CA PRO A 216 -11.11 -9.36 -7.08
C PRO A 216 -12.32 -8.81 -6.33
N ASN A 217 -12.28 -8.82 -4.99
CA ASN A 217 -13.32 -8.16 -4.19
C ASN A 217 -13.25 -6.63 -4.27
N ALA A 218 -12.09 -6.05 -4.60
CA ALA A 218 -11.88 -4.62 -4.78
C ALA A 218 -10.93 -4.33 -5.96
N ASN A 219 -11.14 -3.22 -6.67
CA ASN A 219 -10.43 -2.95 -7.94
C ASN A 219 -9.94 -1.50 -8.11
N PRO A 220 -9.03 -1.23 -9.07
CA PRO A 220 -8.48 0.10 -9.35
C PRO A 220 -9.50 1.17 -9.74
N PHE A 221 -10.77 0.82 -10.00
CA PHE A 221 -11.87 1.77 -10.15
C PHE A 221 -12.42 2.28 -8.81
N GLN A 222 -11.74 1.96 -7.70
CA GLN A 222 -12.11 2.32 -6.32
C GLN A 222 -13.43 1.68 -5.87
N GLN A 223 -13.77 0.53 -6.45
CA GLN A 223 -14.92 -0.26 -6.05
C GLN A 223 -14.49 -1.33 -5.04
N GLY A 224 -15.39 -1.72 -4.14
CA GLY A 224 -15.14 -2.77 -3.14
C GLY A 224 -14.22 -2.36 -1.98
N ILE A 225 -13.85 -1.07 -1.86
CA ILE A 225 -12.99 -0.60 -0.76
C ILE A 225 -13.70 -0.71 0.60
N GLY A 226 -14.98 -0.37 0.67
CA GLY A 226 -15.71 -0.32 1.95
C GLY A 226 -15.27 0.83 2.86
N SER A 227 -15.85 0.91 4.06
CA SER A 227 -15.49 1.88 5.08
C SER A 227 -16.07 1.46 6.44
N VAL A 228 -15.23 1.41 7.48
CA VAL A 228 -15.64 1.04 8.85
C VAL A 228 -16.65 2.06 9.39
N THR A 229 -16.34 3.35 9.33
CA THR A 229 -17.20 4.41 9.89
C THR A 229 -18.53 4.58 9.15
N GLN A 230 -18.62 4.13 7.89
CA GLN A 230 -19.87 4.11 7.11
C GLN A 230 -20.58 2.75 7.13
N ASN A 231 -20.08 1.79 7.91
CA ASN A 231 -20.60 0.42 8.00
C ASN A 231 -20.81 -0.22 6.62
N ARG A 232 -19.83 -0.06 5.72
CA ARG A 232 -19.85 -0.64 4.37
C ARG A 232 -18.78 -1.73 4.29
N PRO A 233 -19.11 -3.01 4.06
CA PRO A 233 -18.12 -4.07 3.94
C PRO A 233 -17.23 -3.87 2.71
N GLY A 234 -16.00 -4.38 2.77
CA GLY A 234 -15.02 -4.25 1.70
C GLY A 234 -13.59 -4.46 2.18
N SER A 235 -12.64 -4.14 1.31
CA SER A 235 -11.19 -4.30 1.54
C SER A 235 -10.68 -3.58 2.79
N SER A 236 -10.94 -2.27 2.93
CA SER A 236 -10.48 -1.48 4.09
C SER A 236 -11.03 -2.02 5.43
N PRO A 237 -12.35 -2.23 5.62
CA PRO A 237 -12.86 -2.85 6.84
C PRO A 237 -12.28 -4.23 7.15
N PHE A 238 -12.05 -5.06 6.13
CA PHE A 238 -11.47 -6.39 6.33
C PHE A 238 -10.03 -6.29 6.85
N PHE A 239 -9.18 -5.50 6.19
CA PHE A 239 -7.76 -5.38 6.55
C PHE A 239 -7.52 -4.64 7.86
N LEU A 240 -8.46 -3.80 8.29
CA LEU A 240 -8.43 -3.07 9.56
C LEU A 240 -9.14 -3.80 10.71
N ALA A 241 -9.86 -4.89 10.45
CA ALA A 241 -10.55 -5.65 11.49
C ALA A 241 -9.55 -6.09 12.57
N GLU A 242 -9.88 -5.84 13.84
CA GLU A 242 -8.97 -6.05 14.98
C GLU A 242 -9.06 -7.47 15.54
N ASN A 243 -10.00 -8.27 15.05
CA ASN A 243 -10.10 -9.70 15.34
C ASN A 243 -10.74 -10.45 14.17
N GLU A 244 -10.56 -11.77 14.16
CA GLU A 244 -11.05 -12.61 13.09
C GLU A 244 -12.59 -12.56 12.96
N SER A 245 -13.32 -12.51 14.07
CA SER A 245 -14.79 -12.41 14.07
C SER A 245 -15.29 -11.16 13.33
N GLN A 246 -14.64 -10.01 13.54
CA GLN A 246 -14.92 -8.78 12.78
C GLN A 246 -14.59 -8.95 11.29
N ALA A 247 -13.46 -9.58 10.96
CA ALA A 247 -13.07 -9.83 9.58
C ALA A 247 -14.08 -10.74 8.86
N GLU A 248 -14.49 -11.83 9.50
CA GLU A 248 -15.48 -12.75 8.96
C GLU A 248 -16.86 -12.11 8.78
N LYS A 249 -17.26 -11.21 9.68
CA LYS A 249 -18.47 -10.40 9.51
C LYS A 249 -18.40 -9.57 8.23
N VAL A 250 -17.28 -8.90 7.97
CA VAL A 250 -17.08 -8.15 6.72
C VAL A 250 -17.26 -9.06 5.51
N LEU A 251 -16.64 -10.25 5.51
CA LEU A 251 -16.76 -11.20 4.40
C LEU A 251 -18.18 -11.72 4.19
N ALA A 252 -18.92 -11.98 5.27
CA ALA A 252 -20.31 -12.41 5.20
C ALA A 252 -21.24 -11.32 4.64
N GLU A 253 -20.92 -10.04 4.90
CA GLU A 253 -21.73 -8.91 4.46
C GLU A 253 -21.46 -8.46 3.01
N LEU A 254 -20.40 -8.95 2.36
CA LEU A 254 -20.11 -8.64 0.95
C LEU A 254 -21.25 -9.06 0.01
N ASP A 255 -21.77 -10.27 0.21
CA ASP A 255 -23.02 -10.75 -0.40
C ASP A 255 -23.71 -11.72 0.57
N GLN A 256 -24.83 -11.29 1.13
CA GLN A 256 -25.58 -12.03 2.15
C GLN A 256 -26.27 -13.29 1.60
N ASN A 257 -26.37 -13.44 0.28
CA ASN A 257 -26.96 -14.62 -0.35
C ASN A 257 -25.96 -15.76 -0.51
N ARG A 258 -24.69 -15.54 -0.19
CA ARG A 258 -23.61 -16.49 -0.42
C ARG A 258 -22.84 -16.72 0.88
N SER A 259 -22.20 -17.89 0.97
CA SER A 259 -21.31 -18.19 2.09
C SER A 259 -20.14 -17.21 2.11
N ARG A 260 -19.68 -16.81 3.31
CA ARG A 260 -18.47 -16.00 3.49
C ARG A 260 -17.24 -16.59 2.79
N TYR A 261 -17.16 -17.92 2.72
CA TYR A 261 -16.09 -18.67 2.05
C TYR A 261 -16.15 -18.60 0.52
N MET A 262 -17.29 -18.20 -0.05
CA MET A 262 -17.45 -17.91 -1.49
C MET A 262 -17.42 -16.41 -1.77
N ASN A 263 -17.84 -15.56 -0.83
CA ASN A 263 -17.62 -14.13 -0.96
C ASN A 263 -16.13 -13.79 -1.07
N THR A 264 -15.32 -14.44 -0.23
CA THR A 264 -13.86 -14.38 -0.28
C THR A 264 -13.30 -15.74 0.08
N LYS A 265 -12.65 -16.38 -0.90
CA LYS A 265 -11.95 -17.66 -0.69
C LYS A 265 -10.46 -17.48 -0.46
N TYR A 266 -9.86 -16.43 -1.01
CA TYR A 266 -8.44 -16.13 -0.79
C TYR A 266 -8.24 -14.66 -0.43
N VAL A 267 -7.17 -14.41 0.33
CA VAL A 267 -6.74 -13.07 0.72
C VAL A 267 -5.29 -12.91 0.29
N MET A 268 -4.99 -11.86 -0.49
CA MET A 268 -3.62 -11.48 -0.83
C MET A 268 -3.21 -10.23 -0.06
N VAL A 269 -2.09 -10.30 0.65
CA VAL A 269 -1.50 -9.21 1.43
C VAL A 269 -0.03 -9.03 1.05
N ASP A 270 0.43 -7.78 0.98
CA ASP A 270 1.83 -7.48 0.66
C ASP A 270 2.50 -6.54 1.67
N GLN A 271 3.80 -6.36 1.50
CA GLN A 271 4.64 -5.51 2.34
C GLN A 271 4.16 -4.04 2.35
N GLN A 272 3.68 -3.55 1.21
CA GLN A 272 3.18 -2.18 1.08
C GLN A 272 1.88 -2.00 1.86
N MET A 273 0.93 -2.92 1.77
CA MET A 273 -0.30 -2.94 2.59
C MET A 273 0.03 -2.94 4.08
N ALA A 274 0.98 -3.78 4.50
CA ALA A 274 1.41 -3.87 5.89
C ALA A 274 2.08 -2.59 6.40
N THR A 275 2.66 -1.76 5.53
CA THR A 275 3.44 -0.58 5.92
C THR A 275 3.00 0.69 5.18
N GLY A 276 3.54 0.94 3.99
CA GLY A 276 3.39 2.19 3.25
C GLY A 276 1.96 2.57 2.89
N LYS A 277 1.09 1.61 2.58
CA LYS A 277 -0.32 1.79 2.19
C LYS A 277 -1.30 1.64 3.36
N PHE A 278 -0.84 1.22 4.54
CA PHE A 278 -1.71 1.02 5.70
C PHE A 278 -2.49 2.29 6.07
N HIS A 279 -1.83 3.45 6.04
CA HIS A 279 -2.45 4.75 6.31
C HIS A 279 -3.61 5.07 5.36
N ALA A 280 -3.54 4.63 4.10
CA ALA A 280 -4.60 4.84 3.12
C ALA A 280 -5.81 3.95 3.44
N MET A 281 -5.58 2.70 3.87
CA MET A 281 -6.65 1.81 4.32
C MET A 281 -7.42 2.45 5.49
N ALA A 282 -6.72 2.99 6.49
CA ALA A 282 -7.31 3.74 7.59
C ALA A 282 -8.11 4.96 7.11
N ALA A 283 -7.53 5.76 6.21
CA ALA A 283 -8.17 6.96 5.67
C ALA A 283 -9.49 6.66 4.93
N TRP A 284 -9.55 5.60 4.12
CA TRP A 284 -10.79 5.16 3.46
C TRP A 284 -11.88 4.73 4.45
N SER A 285 -11.48 4.27 5.63
CA SER A 285 -12.40 3.97 6.73
C SER A 285 -12.73 5.17 7.61
N GLY A 286 -12.20 6.36 7.32
CA GLY A 286 -12.40 7.55 8.17
C GLY A 286 -11.69 7.45 9.52
N ILE A 287 -10.66 6.62 9.62
CA ILE A 287 -9.88 6.39 10.85
C ILE A 287 -8.56 7.14 10.72
N SER A 288 -8.21 7.90 11.75
CA SER A 288 -6.93 8.61 11.78
C SER A 288 -5.76 7.63 11.85
N ASN A 289 -4.74 7.86 11.02
CA ASN A 289 -3.51 7.08 11.07
C ASN A 289 -2.80 7.17 12.44
N SER A 290 -3.08 8.22 13.22
CA SER A 290 -2.57 8.35 14.59
C SER A 290 -3.05 7.25 15.55
N ASN A 291 -4.12 6.54 15.21
CA ASN A 291 -4.60 5.39 16.01
C ASN A 291 -3.66 4.19 15.91
N TYR A 292 -2.87 4.12 14.83
CA TYR A 292 -2.01 2.99 14.51
C TYR A 292 -0.53 3.33 14.66
N LEU A 293 -0.17 4.59 14.42
CA LEU A 293 1.20 5.10 14.48
C LEU A 293 1.27 6.34 15.38
N GLY A 294 2.22 6.36 16.31
CA GLY A 294 2.47 7.49 17.19
C GLY A 294 3.89 8.02 17.05
N GLY A 295 4.03 9.33 16.80
CA GLY A 295 5.32 10.03 16.90
C GLY A 295 5.49 10.62 18.29
N PHE A 296 6.69 10.56 18.84
CA PHE A 296 7.03 10.99 20.20
C PHE A 296 8.35 11.76 20.21
N LEU A 297 8.44 12.71 21.15
CA LEU A 297 9.68 13.44 21.43
C LEU A 297 10.30 12.95 22.73
N GLN A 298 11.61 12.79 22.75
CA GLN A 298 12.40 12.52 23.94
C GLN A 298 13.42 13.63 24.13
N GLU A 299 13.39 14.29 25.29
CA GLU A 299 14.36 15.32 25.65
C GLU A 299 15.72 14.67 25.97
N GLN A 300 16.78 15.13 25.31
CA GLN A 300 18.16 14.68 25.50
C GLN A 300 19.07 15.91 25.52
N GLY A 301 19.52 16.33 26.72
CA GLY A 301 20.53 17.39 26.86
C GLY A 301 20.12 18.77 26.34
N GLY A 302 18.82 19.09 26.32
CA GLY A 302 18.29 20.35 25.79
C GLY A 302 17.84 20.30 24.33
N GLU A 303 18.01 19.17 23.64
CA GLU A 303 17.45 18.89 22.33
C GLU A 303 16.36 17.81 22.40
N TYR A 304 15.52 17.71 21.36
CA TYR A 304 14.49 16.68 21.26
C TYR A 304 14.82 15.66 20.19
N GLY A 305 15.02 14.40 20.60
CA GLY A 305 15.04 13.26 19.70
C GLY A 305 13.62 12.86 19.29
N GLN A 306 13.39 12.57 18.01
CA GLN A 306 12.10 12.09 17.51
C GLN A 306 12.15 10.58 17.29
N PHE A 307 11.09 9.88 17.66
CA PHE A 307 10.90 8.48 17.29
C PHE A 307 9.42 8.16 17.06
N GLN A 308 9.16 7.06 16.38
CA GLN A 308 7.81 6.59 16.06
C GLN A 308 7.62 5.17 16.59
N ILE A 309 6.41 4.88 17.05
CA ILE A 309 5.96 3.53 17.39
C ILE A 309 4.71 3.14 16.62
N TRP A 310 4.55 1.84 16.45
CA TRP A 310 3.32 1.17 16.11
C TRP A 310 2.54 0.93 17.40
N ARG A 311 1.26 1.29 17.38
CA ARG A 311 0.34 1.18 18.52
C ARG A 311 -0.40 -0.15 18.46
N GLU A 312 -0.92 -0.59 19.61
CA GLU A 312 -1.68 -1.83 19.75
C GLU A 312 -2.73 -2.10 18.65
N PRO A 313 -3.59 -1.15 18.24
CA PRO A 313 -4.60 -1.41 17.20
C PRO A 313 -4.01 -1.86 15.85
N TYR A 314 -2.77 -1.47 15.54
CA TYR A 314 -2.10 -1.91 14.31
C TYR A 314 -1.83 -3.42 14.35
N PHE A 315 -1.30 -3.92 15.47
CA PHE A 315 -0.95 -5.33 15.63
C PHE A 315 -2.18 -6.24 15.63
N LYS A 316 -3.31 -5.73 16.14
CA LYS A 316 -4.60 -6.43 16.10
C LYS A 316 -5.18 -6.55 14.69
N SER A 317 -4.82 -5.65 13.78
CA SER A 317 -5.38 -5.64 12.42
C SER A 317 -5.09 -6.94 11.66
N MET A 318 -6.05 -7.39 10.85
CA MET A 318 -5.85 -8.52 9.94
C MET A 318 -4.63 -8.35 9.04
N THR A 319 -4.30 -7.11 8.65
CA THR A 319 -3.10 -6.82 7.86
C THR A 319 -1.83 -7.27 8.59
N ALA A 320 -1.64 -6.88 9.85
CA ALA A 320 -0.45 -7.24 10.61
C ALA A 320 -0.43 -8.73 10.95
N ARG A 321 -1.58 -9.29 11.37
CA ARG A 321 -1.75 -10.71 11.71
C ARG A 321 -1.42 -11.65 10.56
N MET A 322 -1.88 -11.32 9.36
CA MET A 322 -1.56 -12.10 8.16
C MET A 322 -0.13 -11.85 7.69
N PHE A 323 0.31 -10.59 7.62
CA PHE A 323 1.60 -10.29 7.00
C PHE A 323 2.81 -10.60 7.88
N PHE A 324 2.82 -10.19 9.15
CA PHE A 324 4.00 -10.33 10.00
C PHE A 324 3.98 -11.59 10.87
N PHE A 325 2.79 -12.11 11.19
CA PHE A 325 2.61 -13.19 12.15
C PHE A 325 2.07 -14.49 11.53
N ASP A 326 1.90 -14.52 10.20
CA ASP A 326 1.49 -15.72 9.45
C ASP A 326 0.16 -16.34 9.94
N GLY A 327 -0.66 -15.55 10.65
CA GLY A 327 -1.89 -16.01 11.30
C GLY A 327 -1.71 -16.79 12.60
N SER A 328 -0.49 -16.93 13.12
CA SER A 328 -0.19 -17.63 14.37
C SER A 328 -0.51 -16.79 15.61
N GLU A 329 -0.75 -17.44 16.74
CA GLU A 329 -0.84 -16.80 18.05
C GLU A 329 0.49 -16.11 18.43
N MET A 330 0.39 -14.90 19.00
CA MET A 330 1.55 -14.16 19.49
C MET A 330 1.46 -13.96 21.00
N ALA A 331 2.55 -14.19 21.71
CA ALA A 331 2.62 -14.01 23.16
C ALA A 331 2.76 -12.54 23.61
N GLY A 332 3.06 -11.61 22.69
CA GLY A 332 3.31 -10.19 23.03
C GLY A 332 4.62 -9.96 23.80
N ASN A 333 5.63 -10.79 23.58
CA ASN A 333 6.80 -10.91 24.44
C ASN A 333 7.93 -9.92 24.13
N GLN A 334 7.70 -8.85 23.38
CA GLN A 334 8.68 -7.80 23.09
C GLN A 334 7.97 -6.47 22.83
N GLY A 335 7.88 -5.63 23.86
CA GLY A 335 7.16 -4.35 23.78
C GLY A 335 7.87 -3.20 24.46
N ILE A 336 7.36 -2.01 24.19
CA ILE A 336 7.85 -0.74 24.74
C ILE A 336 6.67 -0.04 25.43
N GLY A 337 6.82 0.20 26.72
CA GLY A 337 5.93 1.05 27.50
C GLY A 337 6.37 2.51 27.39
N LEU A 338 5.47 3.38 26.98
CA LEU A 338 5.69 4.83 26.87
C LEU A 338 4.84 5.58 27.89
N SER A 339 5.43 6.59 28.51
CA SER A 339 4.75 7.56 29.36
C SER A 339 5.06 8.97 28.83
N TYR A 340 4.04 9.77 28.60
CA TYR A 340 4.16 11.05 27.92
C TYR A 340 3.10 12.07 28.35
N LYS A 341 3.35 13.33 28.02
CA LYS A 341 2.41 14.44 28.19
C LYS A 341 2.37 15.29 26.92
N GLY A 342 1.25 15.95 26.68
CA GLY A 342 1.17 16.99 25.65
C GLY A 342 1.95 18.21 26.10
N VAL A 343 2.90 18.66 25.28
CA VAL A 343 3.63 19.91 25.48
C VAL A 343 3.31 20.81 24.30
N GLU A 344 2.88 22.03 24.59
CA GLU A 344 2.68 23.05 23.59
C GLU A 344 4.04 23.58 23.12
N MET A 345 4.30 23.47 21.82
CA MET A 345 5.47 24.01 21.14
C MET A 345 5.11 25.32 20.44
N GLU A 346 6.05 25.88 19.67
CA GLU A 346 5.79 27.06 18.83
C GLU A 346 4.54 26.85 17.96
N GLU A 347 3.78 27.95 17.77
CA GLU A 347 2.53 27.98 16.99
C GLU A 347 1.34 27.19 17.58
N GLY A 348 1.37 26.85 18.88
CA GLY A 348 0.23 26.21 19.56
C GLY A 348 0.07 24.72 19.25
N VAL A 349 1.10 24.10 18.67
CA VAL A 349 1.11 22.67 18.34
C VAL A 349 1.40 21.86 19.60
N ILE A 350 0.46 21.02 20.01
CA ILE A 350 0.65 20.09 21.12
C ILE A 350 1.33 18.82 20.60
N VAL A 351 2.52 18.52 21.11
CA VAL A 351 3.29 17.31 20.77
C VAL A 351 3.44 16.40 21.99
N PRO A 352 3.39 15.07 21.82
CA PRO A 352 3.62 14.13 22.91
C PRO A 352 5.12 14.05 23.23
N VAL A 353 5.48 14.49 24.44
CA VAL A 353 6.85 14.44 24.97
C VAL A 353 6.92 13.39 26.08
N LEU A 354 7.92 12.50 26.01
CA LEU A 354 8.14 11.48 27.02
C LEU A 354 8.43 12.10 28.39
N THR A 355 7.85 11.52 29.44
CA THR A 355 8.05 11.97 30.82
C THR A 355 9.16 11.21 31.53
N GLU A 356 9.48 10.01 31.05
CA GLU A 356 10.54 9.13 31.53
C GLU A 356 11.05 8.26 30.37
N ALA A 357 12.17 7.57 30.57
CA ALA A 357 12.72 6.68 29.54
C ALA A 357 11.73 5.54 29.22
N PRO A 358 11.59 5.14 27.94
CA PRO A 358 10.73 4.01 27.57
C PRO A 358 11.08 2.73 28.34
N LYS A 359 10.07 2.02 28.83
CA LYS A 359 10.24 0.71 29.46
C LYS A 359 10.27 -0.35 28.37
N ILE A 360 11.43 -0.93 28.09
CA ILE A 360 11.57 -2.08 27.19
C ILE A 360 11.47 -3.34 28.06
N SER A 361 10.51 -4.22 27.77
CA SER A 361 10.38 -5.49 28.47
C SER A 361 9.84 -6.57 27.55
N SER A 362 10.24 -7.81 27.82
CA SER A 362 9.65 -9.00 27.23
C SER A 362 8.48 -9.57 28.04
N ASN A 363 8.20 -8.97 29.19
CA ASN A 363 7.10 -9.35 30.06
C ASN A 363 5.95 -8.35 29.90
N PHE A 364 4.85 -8.81 29.30
CA PHE A 364 3.68 -7.97 29.06
C PHE A 364 3.11 -7.37 30.35
N THR A 365 3.09 -8.14 31.44
CA THR A 365 2.61 -7.67 32.76
C THR A 365 3.46 -6.53 33.32
N GLU A 366 4.77 -6.52 33.06
CA GLU A 366 5.62 -5.39 33.47
C GLU A 366 5.30 -4.11 32.68
N LEU A 367 4.93 -4.25 31.40
CA LEU A 367 4.53 -3.13 30.55
C LEU A 367 3.16 -2.58 30.98
N GLU A 368 2.22 -3.46 31.31
CA GLU A 368 0.91 -3.08 31.86
C GLU A 368 1.07 -2.32 33.18
N GLU A 369 1.93 -2.82 34.07
CA GLU A 369 2.22 -2.20 35.36
C GLU A 369 2.88 -0.82 35.21
N PHE A 370 3.82 -0.69 34.26
CA PHE A 370 4.41 0.59 33.89
C PHE A 370 3.34 1.58 33.42
N VAL A 371 2.48 1.18 32.49
CA VAL A 371 1.39 2.03 31.97
C VAL A 371 0.42 2.43 33.07
N ARG A 372 0.04 1.50 33.96
CA ARG A 372 -0.84 1.77 35.10
C ARG A 372 -0.23 2.83 36.02
N THR A 373 1.02 2.62 36.43
CA THR A 373 1.74 3.52 37.33
C THR A 373 1.93 4.92 36.72
N SER A 374 2.21 5.00 35.42
CA SER A 374 2.33 6.28 34.71
C SER A 374 1.00 7.05 34.63
N LYS A 375 -0.11 6.35 34.41
CA LYS A 375 -1.46 6.95 34.43
C LYS A 375 -1.85 7.46 35.81
N GLU A 376 -1.47 6.76 36.88
CA GLU A 376 -1.68 7.20 38.27
C GLU A 376 -0.93 8.49 38.62
N LYS A 377 0.22 8.74 37.96
CA LYS A 377 0.94 10.01 38.05
C LYS A 377 0.29 11.15 37.24
N GLY A 378 -0.79 10.89 36.51
CA GLY A 378 -1.48 11.86 35.66
C GLY A 378 -0.92 11.99 34.24
N TYR A 379 -0.07 11.07 33.79
CA TYR A 379 0.48 11.06 32.43
C TYR A 379 -0.36 10.20 31.48
N MET A 380 -0.21 10.45 30.17
CA MET A 380 -0.67 9.52 29.15
C MET A 380 0.35 8.38 29.07
N ALA A 381 -0.12 7.15 28.88
CA ALA A 381 0.77 6.01 28.75
C ALA A 381 0.15 4.88 27.91
N GLU A 382 1.00 4.20 27.14
CA GLU A 382 0.59 3.13 26.25
C GLU A 382 1.73 2.13 25.98
N ILE A 383 1.35 0.97 25.44
CA ILE A 383 2.26 -0.07 24.98
C ILE A 383 2.31 -0.03 23.45
N GLY A 384 3.51 -0.10 22.89
CA GLY A 384 3.73 -0.16 21.46
C GLY A 384 5.03 -0.86 21.11
N SER A 385 5.42 -0.77 19.84
CA SER A 385 6.67 -1.32 19.34
C SER A 385 7.27 -0.41 18.27
N THR A 386 8.59 -0.36 18.21
CA THR A 386 9.33 0.37 17.15
C THR A 386 9.36 -0.40 15.82
N SER A 387 8.92 -1.66 15.81
CA SER A 387 8.87 -2.50 14.63
C SER A 387 7.47 -3.06 14.41
N PRO A 388 6.93 -2.99 13.17
CA PRO A 388 5.63 -3.59 12.87
C PRO A 388 5.67 -5.13 12.88
N ALA A 389 6.87 -5.71 12.79
CA ALA A 389 7.09 -7.16 12.79
C ALA A 389 7.21 -7.79 14.19
N VAL A 390 7.09 -6.97 15.24
CA VAL A 390 7.26 -7.42 16.63
C VAL A 390 6.02 -6.98 17.41
N SER A 391 5.13 -7.93 17.69
CA SER A 391 3.91 -7.65 18.45
C SER A 391 4.24 -7.37 19.92
N PRO A 392 3.87 -6.20 20.44
CA PRO A 392 4.04 -5.86 21.85
C PRO A 392 2.86 -6.33 22.71
N VAL A 393 1.84 -6.94 22.10
CA VAL A 393 0.62 -7.43 22.76
C VAL A 393 0.33 -8.88 22.39
N PRO A 394 -0.32 -9.66 23.28
CA PRO A 394 -0.83 -10.97 22.92
C PRO A 394 -1.87 -10.89 21.79
N LEU A 395 -1.83 -11.84 20.86
CA LEU A 395 -2.76 -11.92 19.73
C LEU A 395 -3.23 -13.37 19.57
N GLU A 396 -4.53 -13.61 19.41
CA GLU A 396 -5.03 -14.95 19.11
C GLU A 396 -4.65 -15.41 17.69
N ALA A 397 -4.62 -16.72 17.47
CA ALA A 397 -4.41 -17.29 16.14
C ALA A 397 -5.62 -17.04 15.22
N LEU A 398 -5.36 -16.99 13.91
CA LEU A 398 -6.41 -17.04 12.89
C LEU A 398 -6.84 -18.49 12.67
N GLN A 399 -8.13 -18.75 12.88
CA GLN A 399 -8.74 -20.07 12.89
C GLN A 399 -9.28 -20.49 11.52
N HIS A 400 -9.54 -19.52 10.65
CA HIS A 400 -10.16 -19.68 9.34
C HIS A 400 -9.25 -19.25 8.19
N PHE A 401 -8.05 -18.74 8.46
CA PHE A 401 -7.10 -18.33 7.44
C PHE A 401 -5.79 -19.11 7.55
N ARG A 402 -5.41 -19.79 6.46
CA ARG A 402 -4.11 -20.49 6.35
C ARG A 402 -3.25 -19.90 5.25
N LEU A 403 -1.95 -19.74 5.49
CA LEU A 403 -1.00 -19.36 4.47
C LEU A 403 -0.87 -20.52 3.47
N VAL A 404 -1.11 -20.25 2.18
CA VAL A 404 -1.01 -21.27 1.12
C VAL A 404 0.15 -21.00 0.16
N HIS A 405 0.53 -19.74 -0.01
CA HIS A 405 1.61 -19.32 -0.90
C HIS A 405 2.27 -18.02 -0.44
N GLU A 406 3.57 -17.91 -0.65
CA GLU A 406 4.33 -16.67 -0.52
C GLU A 406 5.32 -16.46 -1.68
N SER A 407 5.60 -15.20 -1.98
CA SER A 407 6.48 -14.81 -3.07
C SER A 407 7.97 -14.97 -2.73
N GLU A 408 8.83 -14.73 -3.71
CA GLU A 408 10.25 -15.05 -3.64
C GLU A 408 11.05 -14.08 -2.75
N THR A 409 10.76 -12.78 -2.85
CA THR A 409 11.60 -11.72 -2.26
C THR A 409 11.40 -11.60 -0.75
N PRO A 410 12.44 -11.82 0.09
CA PRO A 410 12.37 -11.55 1.52
C PRO A 410 12.44 -10.04 1.81
N VAL A 411 11.66 -9.59 2.79
CA VAL A 411 11.50 -8.18 3.17
C VAL A 411 11.81 -7.88 4.64
N THR A 412 11.99 -8.92 5.45
CA THR A 412 12.43 -8.80 6.85
C THR A 412 13.63 -9.70 7.10
N SER A 413 14.35 -9.43 8.19
CA SER A 413 15.42 -10.31 8.69
C SER A 413 14.89 -11.69 9.12
N SER A 414 13.63 -11.79 9.54
CA SER A 414 12.93 -13.05 9.84
C SER A 414 12.46 -13.80 8.58
N GLY A 415 12.73 -13.26 7.38
CA GLY A 415 12.45 -13.92 6.12
C GLY A 415 11.02 -13.76 5.60
N GLN A 416 10.21 -12.85 6.16
CA GLN A 416 8.87 -12.58 5.64
C GLN A 416 8.96 -12.15 4.17
N LYS A 417 8.01 -12.59 3.35
CA LYS A 417 8.02 -12.41 1.89
C LYS A 417 7.17 -11.24 1.42
N TRP A 418 7.46 -10.73 0.23
CA TRP A 418 6.84 -9.52 -0.32
C TRP A 418 5.32 -9.65 -0.47
N VAL A 419 4.83 -10.74 -1.06
CA VAL A 419 3.39 -11.06 -1.20
C VAL A 419 3.09 -12.39 -0.51
N LYS A 420 1.93 -12.46 0.13
CA LYS A 420 1.39 -13.68 0.74
C LYS A 420 -0.06 -13.89 0.33
N THR A 421 -0.42 -15.15 0.11
CA THR A 421 -1.78 -15.58 -0.17
C THR A 421 -2.27 -16.52 0.92
N PHE A 422 -3.38 -16.14 1.54
CA PHE A 422 -4.09 -16.95 2.52
C PHE A 422 -5.35 -17.53 1.89
N GLU A 423 -5.72 -18.73 2.28
CA GLU A 423 -7.03 -19.33 1.96
C GLU A 423 -7.96 -19.21 3.18
N ASN A 424 -9.20 -18.79 2.92
CA ASN A 424 -10.28 -18.72 3.89
C ASN A 424 -11.05 -20.05 3.91
N VAL A 425 -10.94 -20.79 5.00
CA VAL A 425 -11.47 -22.15 5.18
C VAL A 425 -12.36 -22.25 6.42
N PRO A 426 -13.37 -23.16 6.43
CA PRO A 426 -14.13 -23.46 7.64
C PRO A 426 -13.27 -23.92 8.82
N GLY A 427 -12.20 -24.67 8.56
CA GLY A 427 -11.29 -25.17 9.59
C GLY A 427 -11.86 -26.40 10.31
N ALA A 428 -11.00 -27.39 10.61
CA ALA A 428 -11.43 -28.60 11.28
C ALA A 428 -11.74 -28.33 12.75
N VAL A 429 -12.89 -28.78 13.25
CA VAL A 429 -13.38 -28.47 14.59
C VAL A 429 -12.96 -29.56 15.57
N VAL A 430 -11.87 -29.35 16.30
CA VAL A 430 -11.39 -30.28 17.32
C VAL A 430 -12.16 -30.05 18.61
N LYS A 431 -12.84 -31.07 19.11
CA LYS A 431 -13.62 -31.03 20.35
C LYS A 431 -13.10 -32.08 21.31
N GLY A 432 -13.05 -31.74 22.60
CA GLY A 432 -12.68 -32.70 23.63
C GLY A 432 -13.15 -32.26 25.01
N SER A 433 -12.85 -33.08 26.01
CA SER A 433 -13.19 -32.81 27.41
C SER A 433 -11.96 -32.89 28.31
N ALA A 434 -11.86 -31.96 29.26
CA ALA A 434 -10.82 -31.84 30.28
C ALA A 434 -11.43 -31.28 31.57
N GLN A 435 -10.65 -31.19 32.66
CA GLN A 435 -11.12 -30.49 33.85
C GLN A 435 -11.35 -29.02 33.54
N ALA A 436 -12.40 -28.39 34.09
CA ALA A 436 -12.70 -26.99 33.83
C ALA A 436 -11.50 -26.07 34.12
N GLY A 437 -11.19 -25.15 33.20
CA GLY A 437 -10.03 -24.28 33.30
C GLY A 437 -8.71 -24.90 32.83
N THR A 438 -8.71 -26.14 32.32
CA THR A 438 -7.54 -26.76 31.71
C THR A 438 -7.12 -26.01 30.44
N PRO A 439 -5.86 -25.55 30.33
CA PRO A 439 -5.31 -24.98 29.10
C PRO A 439 -5.22 -26.03 28.00
N VAL A 440 -5.55 -25.63 26.78
CA VAL A 440 -5.47 -26.47 25.58
C VAL A 440 -4.70 -25.70 24.52
N MET A 441 -3.74 -26.35 23.85
CA MET A 441 -2.93 -25.72 22.80
C MET A 441 -2.68 -26.71 21.68
N ALA A 442 -2.90 -26.30 20.43
CA ALA A 442 -2.43 -27.01 19.27
C ALA A 442 -1.26 -26.26 18.64
N SER A 443 -0.18 -26.95 18.31
CA SER A 443 0.92 -26.40 17.53
C SER A 443 1.32 -27.30 16.37
N ILE A 444 1.77 -26.68 15.28
CA ILE A 444 2.30 -27.38 14.10
C ILE A 444 3.36 -26.53 13.40
N ASP A 445 4.44 -27.18 12.97
CA ASP A 445 5.44 -26.54 12.12
C ASP A 445 4.95 -26.52 10.67
N ILE A 446 5.03 -25.36 10.03
CA ILE A 446 4.65 -25.14 8.64
C ILE A 446 5.90 -24.80 7.83
N GLN A 447 6.08 -25.49 6.71
CA GLN A 447 7.08 -25.17 5.70
C GLN A 447 6.39 -24.50 4.50
N THR A 448 6.78 -23.28 4.17
CA THR A 448 6.25 -22.57 2.98
C THR A 448 6.85 -23.09 1.68
N ASN A 449 6.24 -22.69 0.56
CA ASN A 449 6.76 -22.93 -0.79
C ASN A 449 8.16 -22.32 -1.05
N GLN A 450 8.63 -21.41 -0.18
CA GLN A 450 9.97 -20.81 -0.23
C GLN A 450 10.93 -21.43 0.81
N ASN A 451 10.57 -22.58 1.40
CA ASN A 451 11.30 -23.27 2.45
C ASN A 451 11.45 -22.48 3.76
N ARG A 452 10.65 -21.43 3.98
CA ARG A 452 10.59 -20.73 5.26
C ARG A 452 9.82 -21.59 6.25
N MET A 453 10.31 -21.66 7.48
CA MET A 453 9.68 -22.37 8.58
C MET A 453 9.00 -21.38 9.53
N PHE A 454 7.79 -21.68 9.97
CA PHE A 454 7.14 -21.00 11.10
C PHE A 454 6.26 -21.97 11.88
N GLU A 455 6.05 -21.70 13.17
CA GLU A 455 5.11 -22.46 14.00
C GLU A 455 3.73 -21.79 13.95
N TYR A 456 2.69 -22.53 13.54
CA TYR A 456 1.31 -22.15 13.82
C TYR A 456 0.93 -22.68 15.20
N ARG A 457 0.52 -21.78 16.08
CA ARG A 457 0.07 -22.09 17.45
C ARG A 457 -1.30 -21.49 17.68
N GLN A 458 -2.16 -22.22 18.38
CA GLN A 458 -3.48 -21.76 18.82
C GLN A 458 -3.81 -22.35 20.18
N SER A 459 -4.16 -21.47 21.12
CA SER A 459 -4.53 -21.83 22.48
C SER A 459 -6.01 -21.55 22.76
N ASN A 460 -6.58 -22.34 23.66
CA ASN A 460 -7.90 -22.13 24.27
C ASN A 460 -7.90 -22.68 25.70
N VAL A 461 -9.02 -22.54 26.41
CA VAL A 461 -9.21 -23.09 27.75
C VAL A 461 -10.55 -23.82 27.80
N SER A 462 -10.59 -24.97 28.46
CA SER A 462 -11.83 -25.70 28.69
C SER A 462 -12.81 -24.91 29.57
N ASN A 463 -14.09 -24.95 29.21
CA ASN A 463 -15.16 -24.19 29.87
C ASN A 463 -15.56 -24.80 31.22
N SER A 464 -16.59 -24.22 31.87
CA SER A 464 -17.12 -24.70 33.15
C SER A 464 -17.62 -26.14 33.14
N ASP A 465 -18.05 -26.63 31.97
CA ASP A 465 -18.51 -28.01 31.76
C ASP A 465 -17.36 -28.95 31.38
N GLY A 466 -16.12 -28.44 31.36
CA GLY A 466 -14.93 -29.18 30.97
C GLY A 466 -14.75 -29.35 29.46
N GLN A 467 -15.56 -28.72 28.62
CA GLN A 467 -15.46 -28.85 27.16
C GLN A 467 -14.50 -27.82 26.57
N PHE A 468 -13.71 -28.22 25.57
CA PHE A 468 -12.87 -27.32 24.78
C PHE A 468 -13.13 -27.50 23.28
N VAL A 469 -12.87 -26.43 22.52
CA VAL A 469 -12.97 -26.41 21.06
C VAL A 469 -11.78 -25.68 20.46
N LEU A 470 -11.14 -26.25 19.46
CA LEU A 470 -10.19 -25.56 18.58
C LEU A 470 -10.68 -25.68 17.14
N VAL A 471 -10.46 -24.64 16.34
CA VAL A 471 -10.74 -24.66 14.90
C VAL A 471 -9.41 -24.50 14.18
N LEU A 472 -8.95 -25.57 13.52
CA LEU A 472 -7.62 -25.68 12.94
C LEU A 472 -7.67 -25.51 11.41
N PRO A 473 -6.96 -24.52 10.83
CA PRO A 473 -7.06 -24.25 9.40
C PRO A 473 -6.06 -25.05 8.54
N TYR A 474 -4.95 -25.55 9.10
CA TYR A 474 -3.97 -26.30 8.31
C TYR A 474 -4.30 -27.80 8.28
N SER A 475 -4.17 -28.41 7.10
CA SER A 475 -4.26 -29.85 6.91
C SER A 475 -2.89 -30.50 7.15
N THR A 476 -2.90 -31.69 7.77
CA THR A 476 -1.70 -32.54 7.93
C THR A 476 -1.51 -33.50 6.76
N GLU A 477 -2.47 -33.57 5.83
CA GLU A 477 -2.48 -34.55 4.73
C GLU A 477 -2.23 -33.91 3.35
N GLY A 478 -2.14 -32.58 3.30
CA GLY A 478 -1.87 -31.83 2.08
C GLY A 478 -3.13 -31.60 1.22
N PRO A 479 -2.95 -31.13 -0.03
CA PRO A 479 -4.05 -30.77 -0.91
C PRO A 479 -4.79 -32.00 -1.47
N ILE A 480 -6.08 -31.82 -1.79
CA ILE A 480 -6.93 -32.82 -2.44
C ILE A 480 -7.34 -32.39 -3.85
N SER A 481 -7.78 -33.35 -4.67
CA SER A 481 -8.26 -33.07 -6.03
C SER A 481 -9.47 -32.12 -6.00
N GLY A 482 -9.48 -31.12 -6.88
CA GLY A 482 -10.54 -30.10 -6.93
C GLY A 482 -10.44 -29.01 -5.86
N GLY A 483 -9.49 -29.13 -4.92
CA GLY A 483 -9.15 -28.11 -3.94
C GLY A 483 -7.99 -27.21 -4.38
N THR A 484 -7.55 -26.35 -3.48
CA THR A 484 -6.32 -25.57 -3.63
C THR A 484 -5.11 -26.49 -3.67
N GLN A 485 -4.24 -26.35 -4.66
CA GLN A 485 -2.99 -27.08 -4.79
C GLN A 485 -1.86 -26.28 -4.14
N PHE A 486 -1.85 -26.25 -2.81
CA PHE A 486 -0.88 -25.47 -2.05
C PHE A 486 0.40 -26.26 -1.75
N ASP A 487 1.53 -25.57 -1.83
CA ASP A 487 2.87 -26.11 -1.52
C ASP A 487 3.34 -25.76 -0.11
N THR A 488 2.62 -24.87 0.59
CA THR A 488 2.80 -24.61 2.01
C THR A 488 2.24 -25.78 2.82
N LYS A 489 3.12 -26.56 3.45
CA LYS A 489 2.77 -27.86 4.03
C LYS A 489 3.08 -27.94 5.51
N ALA A 490 2.22 -28.66 6.22
CA ALA A 490 2.48 -29.12 7.57
C ALA A 490 3.69 -30.07 7.60
N VAL A 491 4.54 -29.91 8.61
CA VAL A 491 5.66 -30.80 8.90
C VAL A 491 5.25 -31.77 10.01
N GLY A 492 4.51 -32.81 9.61
CA GLY A 492 4.02 -33.85 10.52
C GLY A 492 2.59 -33.61 11.00
N ASN A 493 2.30 -34.08 12.22
CA ASN A 493 1.00 -33.94 12.86
C ASN A 493 0.97 -32.70 13.75
N TYR A 494 -0.22 -32.22 14.08
CA TYR A 494 -0.38 -31.28 15.19
C TYR A 494 0.07 -31.92 16.50
N THR A 495 0.76 -31.15 17.33
CA THR A 495 0.98 -31.47 18.74
C THR A 495 -0.11 -30.80 19.55
N LEU A 496 -1.03 -31.58 20.09
CA LEU A 496 -2.16 -31.11 20.91
C LEU A 496 -1.84 -31.33 22.39
N TYR A 497 -1.77 -30.25 23.15
CA TYR A 497 -1.62 -30.23 24.59
C TYR A 497 -3.00 -30.03 25.23
N VAL A 498 -3.36 -30.91 26.17
CA VAL A 498 -4.56 -30.78 27.02
C VAL A 498 -4.08 -30.91 28.46
N GLY A 499 -3.82 -29.77 29.11
CA GLY A 499 -3.06 -29.73 30.36
C GLY A 499 -1.68 -30.37 30.18
N ASP A 500 -1.38 -31.40 30.97
CA ASP A 500 -0.09 -32.12 30.91
C ASP A 500 -0.07 -33.25 29.87
N VAL A 501 -1.20 -33.54 29.21
CA VAL A 501 -1.30 -34.64 28.24
C VAL A 501 -1.01 -34.13 26.83
N VAL A 502 -0.18 -34.86 26.09
CA VAL A 502 0.21 -34.53 24.71
C VAL A 502 -0.27 -35.60 23.74
N TYR A 503 -0.94 -35.16 22.67
CA TYR A 503 -1.45 -36.01 21.60
C TYR A 503 -0.84 -35.61 20.25
N GLY A 504 -0.61 -36.59 19.38
CA GLY A 504 -0.39 -36.35 17.96
C GLY A 504 -1.74 -36.34 17.23
N LEU A 505 -2.11 -35.20 16.65
CA LEU A 505 -3.40 -35.01 15.98
C LEU A 505 -3.23 -34.92 14.47
N ARG A 506 -3.92 -35.80 13.74
CA ARG A 506 -4.08 -35.70 12.28
C ARG A 506 -5.31 -34.88 11.96
N VAL A 507 -5.18 -33.98 10.98
CA VAL A 507 -6.25 -33.11 10.49
C VAL A 507 -6.36 -33.29 8.98
N PRO A 508 -7.32 -34.11 8.50
CA PRO A 508 -7.54 -34.30 7.07
C PRO A 508 -8.04 -33.02 6.38
N GLU A 509 -7.65 -32.83 5.13
CA GLU A 509 -8.06 -31.67 4.31
C GLU A 509 -9.58 -31.59 4.13
N GLU A 510 -10.24 -32.74 3.96
CA GLU A 510 -11.71 -32.79 3.85
C GLU A 510 -12.41 -32.24 5.10
N TYR A 511 -11.81 -32.42 6.28
CA TYR A 511 -12.35 -31.88 7.54
C TYR A 511 -12.17 -30.37 7.62
N VAL A 512 -11.02 -29.86 7.15
CA VAL A 512 -10.75 -28.42 7.06
C VAL A 512 -11.75 -27.73 6.13
N LEU A 513 -11.96 -28.30 4.93
CA LEU A 513 -12.85 -27.72 3.93
C LEU A 513 -14.34 -27.83 4.28
N ALA A 514 -14.74 -28.88 5.01
CA ALA A 514 -16.13 -29.09 5.42
C ALA A 514 -16.49 -28.47 6.78
N GLY A 515 -15.50 -28.07 7.59
CA GLY A 515 -15.72 -27.68 8.99
C GLY A 515 -16.11 -28.87 9.87
N ALA A 516 -15.63 -30.08 9.53
CA ALA A 516 -16.01 -31.31 10.21
C ALA A 516 -15.34 -31.45 11.57
N SER A 517 -15.99 -32.18 12.49
CA SER A 517 -15.52 -32.32 13.86
C SER A 517 -14.59 -33.51 14.06
N ILE A 518 -13.51 -33.31 14.82
CA ILE A 518 -12.63 -34.36 15.33
C ILE A 518 -12.81 -34.42 16.85
N ASN A 519 -13.14 -35.58 17.40
CA ASN A 519 -13.34 -35.73 18.85
C ASN A 519 -12.10 -36.35 19.49
N ILE A 520 -11.67 -35.79 20.62
CA ILE A 520 -10.51 -36.19 21.42
C ILE A 520 -10.94 -36.69 22.78
#